data_AF-A0A4Z0LCD0-F1
#
_entry.id   AF-A0A4Z0LCD0-F1
#
_cell.length_a   1.000
_cell.length_b   1.000
_cell.length_c   1.000
_cell.angle_alpha   90.00
_cell.angle_beta   90.00
_cell.angle_gamma   90.00
#
_symmetry.space_group_name_H-M   'P 1'
#
loop_
_entity.id
_entity.type
_entity.pdbx_description
1 polymer ?
#
loop_
_entity_poly.entity_id
_entity_poly.type
_entity_poly.pdbx_seq_one_letter_code
_entity_poly.pdbx_strand_id
1 'polypeptide(L)'
;MDLIALYITFTFFFFWKNYTDSRTNRFIFLLLLLSVINEFLTLHLVRIEFPYALNTTVFIVIHNLIWLYILYLNTNLKRLISFCLLAYLIFSLCNLLFLEGLHAFNYNSFILGAFMYMALFIYESLLQLKKENLAFFMSAKYILLAAPVLFFLGFSFVFGFKSHSLGDIVLFNNVSLYDFISHFVNVIYYTLLNIYVYREKKLKNAA
;
A
#
# COMPACT_ATOMS: atom_id res chain seq x y z
N MET A 1 -21.98 -4.19 -3.08
CA MET A 1 -20.55 -4.33 -3.34
C MET A 1 -19.93 -2.99 -3.03
N ASP A 2 -18.94 -2.96 -2.14
CA ASP A 2 -18.35 -1.71 -1.67
C ASP A 2 -17.74 -0.92 -2.85
N LEU A 3 -17.84 0.41 -2.82
CA LEU A 3 -17.33 1.28 -3.90
C LEU A 3 -15.82 1.07 -4.08
N ILE A 4 -15.12 0.88 -2.97
CA ILE A 4 -13.69 0.58 -2.95
C ILE A 4 -13.41 -0.73 -3.69
N ALA A 5 -14.13 -1.81 -3.37
CA ALA A 5 -13.97 -3.12 -4.01
C ALA A 5 -14.12 -3.05 -5.54
N LEU A 6 -15.13 -2.32 -6.01
CA LEU A 6 -15.34 -2.07 -7.44
C LEU A 6 -14.15 -1.31 -8.05
N TYR A 7 -13.63 -0.32 -7.35
CA TYR A 7 -12.53 0.51 -7.85
C TYR A 7 -11.19 -0.25 -7.90
N ILE A 8 -10.91 -1.10 -6.90
CA ILE A 8 -9.77 -2.03 -6.90
C ILE A 8 -9.86 -2.98 -8.09
N THR A 9 -11.03 -3.58 -8.28
CA THR A 9 -11.29 -4.54 -9.36
C THR A 9 -11.12 -3.87 -10.73
N PHE A 10 -11.66 -2.67 -10.90
CA PHE A 10 -11.47 -1.85 -12.09
C PHE A 10 -9.99 -1.58 -12.35
N THR A 11 -9.25 -1.15 -11.33
CA THR A 11 -7.82 -0.84 -11.42
C THR A 11 -7.01 -2.08 -11.79
N PHE A 12 -7.35 -3.26 -11.26
CA PHE A 12 -6.73 -4.52 -11.64
C PHE A 12 -6.95 -4.85 -13.13
N PHE A 13 -8.18 -4.77 -13.63
CA PHE A 13 -8.46 -5.05 -15.05
C PHE A 13 -7.85 -3.98 -15.97
N PHE A 14 -7.86 -2.72 -15.55
CA PHE A 14 -7.19 -1.64 -16.27
C PHE A 14 -5.68 -1.89 -16.36
N PHE A 15 -5.05 -2.30 -15.27
CA PHE A 15 -3.64 -2.68 -15.23
C PHE A 15 -3.36 -3.89 -16.12
N TRP A 16 -4.16 -4.95 -16.02
CA TRP A 16 -4.04 -6.16 -16.86
C TRP A 16 -4.06 -5.81 -18.35
N LYS A 17 -5.04 -5.02 -18.79
CA LYS A 17 -5.19 -4.62 -20.21
C LYS A 17 -4.02 -3.76 -20.71
N ASN A 18 -3.42 -2.97 -19.82
CA ASN A 18 -2.33 -2.05 -20.16
C ASN A 18 -0.96 -2.57 -19.68
N TYR A 19 -0.89 -3.85 -19.32
CA TYR A 19 0.31 -4.46 -18.76
C TYR A 19 1.48 -4.28 -19.71
N THR A 20 2.62 -3.87 -19.15
CA THR A 20 3.87 -3.87 -19.88
C THR A 20 4.91 -4.65 -19.10
N ASP A 21 5.66 -5.53 -19.77
CA ASP A 21 6.58 -6.39 -19.04
C ASP A 21 7.76 -5.58 -18.49
N SER A 22 7.82 -5.48 -17.16
CA SER A 22 8.90 -4.89 -16.40
C SER A 22 8.90 -5.54 -15.02
N ARG A 23 10.07 -5.67 -14.38
CA ARG A 23 10.13 -6.27 -13.03
C ARG A 23 9.21 -5.53 -12.06
N THR A 24 9.20 -4.20 -12.09
CA THR A 24 8.31 -3.37 -11.27
C THR A 24 6.83 -3.72 -11.51
N ASN A 25 6.41 -3.85 -12.77
CA ASN A 25 5.02 -4.13 -13.10
C ASN A 25 4.55 -5.51 -12.69
N ARG A 26 5.45 -6.51 -12.64
CA ARG A 26 5.12 -7.83 -12.07
C ARG A 26 4.75 -7.73 -10.59
N PHE A 27 5.44 -6.88 -9.83
CA PHE A 27 5.11 -6.64 -8.41
C PHE A 27 3.85 -5.79 -8.23
N ILE A 28 3.60 -4.81 -9.09
CA ILE A 28 2.33 -4.06 -9.06
C ILE A 28 1.17 -4.99 -9.41
N PHE A 29 1.34 -5.86 -10.41
CA PHE A 29 0.36 -6.87 -10.77
C PHE A 29 0.03 -7.77 -9.58
N LEU A 30 1.06 -8.32 -8.92
CA LEU A 30 0.91 -9.14 -7.73
C LEU A 30 0.18 -8.38 -6.61
N LEU A 31 0.53 -7.11 -6.39
CA LEU A 31 -0.09 -6.26 -5.39
C LEU A 31 -1.58 -6.01 -5.67
N LEU A 32 -1.95 -5.72 -6.92
CA LEU A 32 -3.35 -5.53 -7.30
C LEU A 32 -4.13 -6.84 -7.19
N LEU A 33 -3.54 -7.95 -7.62
CA LEU A 33 -4.15 -9.29 -7.47
C LEU A 33 -4.39 -9.62 -5.99
N LEU A 34 -3.40 -9.40 -5.13
CA LEU A 34 -3.53 -9.59 -3.68
C LEU A 34 -4.59 -8.68 -3.06
N SER A 35 -4.71 -7.44 -3.55
CA SER A 35 -5.73 -6.50 -3.08
C SER A 35 -7.14 -6.98 -3.42
N VAL A 36 -7.34 -7.46 -4.67
CA VAL A 36 -8.60 -8.06 -5.10
C VAL A 36 -8.93 -9.31 -4.28
N ILE A 37 -7.96 -10.23 -4.10
CA ILE A 37 -8.15 -11.45 -3.31
C ILE A 37 -8.50 -11.11 -1.87
N ASN A 38 -7.77 -10.18 -1.23
CA ASN A 38 -8.02 -9.77 0.14
C ASN A 38 -9.43 -9.17 0.31
N GLU A 39 -9.87 -8.36 -0.64
CA GLU A 39 -11.20 -7.76 -0.61
C GLU A 39 -12.30 -8.83 -0.67
N PHE A 40 -12.22 -9.72 -1.66
CA PHE A 40 -13.20 -10.81 -1.79
C PHE A 40 -13.18 -11.77 -0.58
N LEU A 41 -11.99 -12.09 -0.07
CA LEU A 41 -11.84 -12.97 1.10
C LEU A 41 -12.39 -12.30 2.36
N THR A 42 -12.11 -11.01 2.58
CA THR A 42 -12.63 -10.26 3.73
C THR A 42 -14.16 -10.18 3.67
N LEU A 43 -14.73 -9.84 2.52
CA LEU A 43 -16.19 -9.83 2.33
C LEU A 43 -16.83 -11.20 2.60
N HIS A 44 -16.17 -12.28 2.17
CA HIS A 44 -16.64 -13.63 2.42
C HIS A 44 -16.59 -13.98 3.92
N LEU A 45 -15.48 -13.70 4.60
CA LEU A 45 -15.29 -13.96 6.04
C LEU A 45 -16.28 -13.17 6.89
N VAL A 46 -16.51 -11.88 6.56
CA VAL A 46 -17.52 -11.05 7.23
C VAL A 46 -18.91 -11.66 7.07
N ARG A 47 -19.26 -12.17 5.89
CA ARG A 47 -20.57 -12.77 5.62
C ARG A 47 -20.83 -14.05 6.42
N ILE A 48 -19.79 -14.83 6.71
CA ILE A 48 -19.90 -16.05 7.52
C ILE A 48 -19.59 -15.80 9.02
N GLU A 49 -19.49 -14.54 9.43
CA GLU A 49 -19.17 -14.11 10.80
C GLU A 49 -17.84 -14.70 11.34
N PHE A 50 -16.90 -15.00 10.43
CA PHE A 50 -15.60 -15.57 10.79
C PHE A 50 -14.56 -14.45 11.01
N PRO A 51 -13.66 -14.58 12.00
CA PRO A 51 -12.62 -13.58 12.25
C PRO A 51 -11.73 -13.32 11.01
N TYR A 52 -11.68 -12.07 10.57
CA TYR A 52 -10.90 -11.66 9.39
C TYR A 52 -9.59 -10.93 9.73
N ALA A 53 -9.31 -10.70 11.02
CA ALA A 53 -8.12 -9.97 11.51
C ALA A 53 -6.79 -10.58 11.02
N LEU A 54 -6.70 -11.91 10.99
CA LEU A 54 -5.53 -12.62 10.48
C LEU A 54 -5.35 -12.39 8.97
N ASN A 55 -6.44 -12.48 8.20
CA ASN A 55 -6.40 -12.22 6.76
C ASN A 55 -5.89 -10.81 6.47
N THR A 56 -6.48 -9.80 7.12
CA THR A 56 -6.08 -8.40 6.96
C THR A 56 -4.64 -8.15 7.41
N THR A 57 -4.20 -8.81 8.47
CA THR A 57 -2.81 -8.74 8.96
C THR A 57 -1.83 -9.28 7.92
N VAL A 58 -2.08 -10.50 7.41
CA VAL A 58 -1.23 -11.14 6.41
C VAL A 58 -1.17 -10.28 5.15
N PHE A 59 -2.32 -9.78 4.70
CA PHE A 59 -2.39 -8.86 3.57
C PHE A 59 -1.55 -7.60 3.80
N ILE A 60 -1.69 -6.92 4.94
CA ILE A 60 -0.92 -5.69 5.25
C ILE A 60 0.59 -5.95 5.25
N VAL A 61 1.04 -7.07 5.81
CA VAL A 61 2.46 -7.43 5.88
C VAL A 61 3.01 -7.65 4.47
N ILE A 62 2.31 -8.43 3.64
CA ILE A 62 2.70 -8.67 2.25
C ILE A 62 2.66 -7.36 1.44
N HIS A 63 1.61 -6.54 1.62
CA HIS A 63 1.46 -5.25 0.96
C HIS A 63 2.65 -4.32 1.27
N ASN A 64 3.04 -4.20 2.53
CA ASN A 64 4.20 -3.41 2.95
C ASN A 64 5.52 -3.95 2.38
N LEU A 65 5.72 -5.27 2.39
CA LEU A 65 6.88 -5.92 1.79
C LEU A 65 6.98 -5.63 0.29
N ILE A 66 5.87 -5.75 -0.44
CA ILE A 66 5.84 -5.45 -1.88
C ILE A 66 6.17 -3.98 -2.13
N TRP A 67 5.61 -3.05 -1.36
CA TRP A 67 5.92 -1.63 -1.53
C TRP A 67 7.38 -1.31 -1.26
N LEU A 68 7.95 -1.81 -0.16
CA LEU A 68 9.38 -1.67 0.13
C LEU A 68 10.22 -2.27 -1.00
N TYR A 69 9.80 -3.39 -1.60
CA TYR A 69 10.49 -3.99 -2.73
C TYR A 69 10.34 -3.17 -4.03
N ILE A 70 9.18 -2.57 -4.30
CA ILE A 70 9.00 -1.62 -5.41
C ILE A 70 9.93 -0.42 -5.24
N LEU A 71 10.07 0.11 -4.02
CA LEU A 71 11.04 1.17 -3.70
C LEU A 71 12.47 0.68 -3.92
N TYR A 72 12.79 -0.55 -3.50
CA TYR A 72 14.08 -1.18 -3.78
C TYR A 72 14.36 -1.18 -5.28
N LEU A 73 13.42 -1.61 -6.13
CA LEU A 73 13.63 -1.68 -7.59
C LEU A 73 13.89 -0.31 -8.24
N ASN A 74 13.24 0.75 -7.75
CA ASN A 74 13.19 2.04 -8.44
C ASN A 74 14.13 3.11 -7.88
N THR A 75 14.93 2.81 -6.85
CA THR A 75 15.86 3.76 -6.21
C THR A 75 17.30 3.24 -6.17
N ASN A 76 18.24 4.12 -5.82
CA ASN A 76 19.65 3.76 -5.64
C ASN A 76 19.97 3.28 -4.21
N LEU A 77 18.99 3.32 -3.30
CA LEU A 77 19.15 2.99 -1.87
C LEU A 77 19.11 1.48 -1.59
N LYS A 78 19.61 0.66 -2.51
CA LYS A 78 19.44 -0.81 -2.49
C LYS A 78 19.81 -1.42 -1.14
N ARG A 79 21.01 -1.12 -0.63
CA ARG A 79 21.53 -1.68 0.63
C ARG A 79 20.68 -1.33 1.84
N LEU A 80 20.28 -0.05 1.95
CA LEU A 80 19.46 0.43 3.04
C LEU A 80 18.07 -0.22 3.00
N ILE A 81 17.45 -0.26 1.83
CA ILE A 81 16.11 -0.85 1.67
C ILE A 81 16.16 -2.37 1.91
N SER A 82 17.20 -3.08 1.47
CA SER A 82 17.37 -4.51 1.77
C SER A 82 17.46 -4.77 3.27
N PHE A 83 18.17 -3.92 4.02
CA PHE A 83 18.20 -4.00 5.48
C PHE A 83 16.81 -3.75 6.09
N CYS A 84 16.10 -2.72 5.65
CA CYS A 84 14.74 -2.44 6.10
C CYS A 84 13.76 -3.57 5.78
N LEU A 85 13.85 -4.20 4.59
CA LEU A 85 13.03 -5.36 4.21
C LEU A 85 13.25 -6.54 5.16
N LEU A 86 14.50 -6.88 5.44
CA LEU A 86 14.83 -7.99 6.35
C LEU A 86 14.37 -7.67 7.78
N ALA A 87 14.65 -6.46 8.27
CA ALA A 87 14.23 -6.01 9.59
C ALA A 87 12.71 -6.01 9.73
N TYR A 88 11.99 -5.53 8.72
CA TYR A 88 10.52 -5.53 8.69
C TYR A 88 9.95 -6.96 8.69
N LEU A 89 10.51 -7.86 7.87
CA LEU A 89 10.07 -9.25 7.82
C LEU A 89 10.23 -9.92 9.18
N ILE A 90 11.43 -9.84 9.79
CA ILE A 90 11.71 -10.41 11.10
C ILE A 90 10.76 -9.83 12.14
N PHE A 91 10.60 -8.50 12.18
CA PHE A 91 9.70 -7.85 13.10
C PHE A 91 8.25 -8.31 12.92
N SER A 92 7.76 -8.37 11.68
CA SER A 92 6.37 -8.76 11.41
C SER A 92 6.06 -10.19 11.83
N LEU A 93 7.01 -11.11 11.64
CA LEU A 93 6.91 -12.50 12.11
C LEU A 93 6.94 -12.57 13.64
N CYS A 94 7.86 -11.85 14.28
CA CYS A 94 7.91 -11.79 15.74
C CYS A 94 6.63 -11.18 16.33
N ASN A 95 6.09 -10.12 15.73
CA ASN A 95 4.89 -9.46 16.20
C ASN A 95 3.65 -10.36 16.04
N LEU A 96 3.57 -11.11 14.94
CA LEU A 96 2.50 -12.08 14.68
C LEU A 96 2.53 -13.27 15.65
N LEU A 97 3.72 -13.79 15.97
CA LEU A 97 3.88 -14.99 16.80
C LEU A 97 3.91 -14.71 18.31
N PHE A 98 4.41 -13.55 18.74
CA PHE A 98 4.72 -13.30 20.15
C PHE A 98 4.08 -12.06 20.78
N LEU A 99 3.63 -11.08 19.99
CA LEU A 99 3.16 -9.79 20.53
C LEU A 99 1.65 -9.57 20.35
N GLU A 100 1.20 -9.25 19.14
CA GLU A 100 -0.22 -8.93 18.86
C GLU A 100 -1.01 -10.18 18.46
N GLY A 101 -0.32 -11.27 18.09
CA GLY A 101 -0.93 -12.58 17.89
C GLY A 101 -1.73 -12.71 16.59
N LEU A 102 -2.53 -13.79 16.51
CA LEU A 102 -3.33 -14.16 15.34
C LEU A 102 -4.78 -13.65 15.38
N HIS A 103 -5.27 -13.23 16.55
CA HIS A 103 -6.68 -12.92 16.77
C HIS A 103 -7.02 -11.44 16.56
N ALA A 104 -6.04 -10.55 16.66
CA ALA A 104 -6.20 -9.11 16.46
C ALA A 104 -5.41 -8.63 15.23
N PHE A 105 -5.83 -7.49 14.69
CA PHE A 105 -5.07 -6.83 13.64
C PHE A 105 -3.70 -6.40 14.18
N ASN A 106 -2.63 -6.68 13.44
CA ASN A 106 -1.28 -6.35 13.87
C ASN A 106 -0.93 -4.87 13.57
N TYR A 107 -1.41 -3.98 14.45
CA TYR A 107 -1.16 -2.54 14.39
C TYR A 107 0.33 -2.20 14.30
N ASN A 108 1.18 -2.84 15.11
CA ASN A 108 2.62 -2.56 15.13
C ASN A 108 3.28 -2.83 13.78
N SER A 109 2.92 -3.96 13.15
CA SER A 109 3.45 -4.34 11.82
C SER A 109 3.01 -3.34 10.76
N PHE A 110 1.78 -2.81 10.84
CA PHE A 110 1.36 -1.74 9.94
C PHE A 110 2.17 -0.45 10.18
N ILE A 111 2.23 0.03 11.42
CA ILE A 111 2.88 1.29 11.80
C ILE A 111 4.36 1.29 11.40
N LEU A 112 5.10 0.21 11.72
CA LEU A 112 6.51 0.13 11.38
C LEU A 112 6.74 0.12 9.87
N GLY A 113 5.93 -0.63 9.11
CA GLY A 113 6.05 -0.73 7.66
C GLY A 113 5.75 0.61 6.97
N ALA A 114 4.67 1.27 7.39
CA ALA A 114 4.29 2.60 6.95
C ALA A 114 5.40 3.62 7.23
N PHE A 115 5.93 3.64 8.46
CA PHE A 115 7.00 4.54 8.87
C PHE A 115 8.28 4.31 8.05
N MET A 116 8.72 3.05 7.91
CA MET A 116 9.89 2.70 7.11
C MET A 116 9.74 3.16 5.66
N TYR A 117 8.60 2.87 5.03
CA TYR A 117 8.38 3.28 3.65
C TYR A 117 8.40 4.80 3.50
N MET A 118 7.65 5.53 4.33
CA MET A 118 7.58 6.98 4.26
C MET A 118 8.94 7.63 4.49
N ALA A 119 9.71 7.17 5.49
CA ALA A 119 11.05 7.68 5.77
C ALA A 119 12.01 7.46 4.58
N LEU A 120 11.99 6.27 3.98
CA LEU A 120 12.83 5.95 2.81
C LEU A 120 12.40 6.75 1.58
N PHE A 121 11.11 6.94 1.35
CA PHE A 121 10.58 7.74 0.25
C PHE A 121 10.97 9.22 0.37
N ILE A 122 10.84 9.80 1.57
CA ILE A 122 11.27 11.18 1.86
C ILE A 122 12.78 11.30 1.66
N TYR A 123 13.55 10.36 2.19
CA TYR A 123 15.01 10.37 2.06
C TYR A 123 15.47 10.29 0.60
N GLU A 124 14.88 9.40 -0.22
CA GLU A 124 15.15 9.36 -1.66
C GLU A 124 14.76 10.69 -2.34
N SER A 125 13.61 11.26 -1.99
CA SER A 125 13.17 12.54 -2.56
C SER A 125 14.15 13.67 -2.25
N LEU A 126 14.66 13.74 -1.02
CA LEU A 126 15.70 14.70 -0.63
C LEU A 126 17.02 14.48 -1.38
N LEU A 127 17.41 13.22 -1.62
CA LEU A 127 18.59 12.91 -2.42
C LEU A 127 18.45 13.33 -3.88
N GLN A 128 17.28 13.15 -4.49
CA GLN A 128 17.01 13.58 -5.86
C GLN A 128 16.96 15.11 -5.96
N LEU A 129 16.39 15.79 -4.95
CA LEU A 129 16.38 17.25 -4.88
C LEU A 129 17.79 17.82 -4.73
N LYS A 130 18.63 17.22 -3.87
CA LYS A 130 20.04 17.62 -3.70
C LYS A 130 20.86 17.46 -4.99
N LYS A 131 20.45 16.55 -5.88
CA LYS A 131 21.05 16.33 -7.20
C LYS A 131 20.43 17.19 -8.31
N GLU A 132 19.51 18.09 -7.96
CA GLU A 132 18.74 18.93 -8.91
C GLU A 132 18.01 18.11 -9.99
N ASN A 133 17.68 16.85 -9.70
CA ASN A 133 17.05 15.95 -10.67
C ASN A 133 15.54 16.17 -10.75
N LEU A 134 15.11 17.32 -11.27
CA LEU A 134 13.69 17.67 -11.44
C LEU A 134 12.94 16.69 -12.35
N ALA A 135 13.64 16.06 -13.30
CA ALA A 135 13.08 15.05 -14.18
C ALA A 135 12.54 13.83 -13.42
N PHE A 136 13.12 13.48 -12.26
CA PHE A 136 12.60 12.43 -11.40
C PHE A 136 11.17 12.73 -10.94
N PHE A 137 10.90 13.93 -10.42
CA PHE A 137 9.60 14.33 -9.87
C PHE A 137 8.50 14.40 -10.94
N MET A 138 8.86 14.60 -12.20
CA MET A 138 7.92 14.60 -13.33
C MET A 138 7.71 13.20 -13.93
N SER A 139 8.50 12.21 -13.51
CA SER A 139 8.48 10.86 -14.08
C SER A 139 7.32 10.01 -13.59
N ALA A 140 6.96 8.98 -14.37
CA ALA A 140 6.00 7.95 -13.93
C ALA A 140 6.49 7.23 -12.65
N LYS A 141 7.81 7.04 -12.50
CA LYS A 141 8.41 6.39 -11.33
C LYS A 141 8.10 7.14 -10.04
N TYR A 142 8.14 8.46 -10.05
CA TYR A 142 7.79 9.25 -8.86
C TYR A 142 6.32 9.06 -8.48
N ILE A 143 5.40 9.08 -9.45
CA ILE A 143 3.98 8.81 -9.21
C ILE A 143 3.78 7.44 -8.57
N LEU A 144 4.46 6.41 -9.06
CA LEU A 144 4.41 5.07 -8.48
C LEU A 144 4.88 5.05 -7.03
N LEU A 145 6.02 5.67 -6.73
CA LEU A 145 6.59 5.70 -5.38
C LEU A 145 5.79 6.59 -4.43
N ALA A 146 5.10 7.60 -4.95
CA ALA A 146 4.22 8.46 -4.16
C ALA A 146 2.85 7.82 -3.87
N ALA A 147 2.41 6.85 -4.70
CA ALA A 147 1.09 6.24 -4.59
C ALA A 147 0.71 5.78 -3.16
N PRO A 148 1.54 4.98 -2.46
CA PRO A 148 1.18 4.48 -1.14
C PRO A 148 1.38 5.50 0.00
N VAL A 149 1.97 6.67 -0.26
CA VAL A 149 2.31 7.61 0.81
C VAL A 149 1.07 8.09 1.55
N LEU A 150 0.04 8.51 0.81
CA LEU A 150 -1.20 8.96 1.44
C LEU A 150 -1.99 7.81 2.07
N PHE A 151 -1.90 6.61 1.50
CA PHE A 151 -2.44 5.39 2.10
C PHE A 151 -1.82 5.13 3.47
N PHE A 152 -0.49 5.12 3.57
CA PHE A 152 0.21 4.93 4.83
C PHE A 152 -0.04 6.04 5.84
N LEU A 153 -0.02 7.29 5.39
CA LEU A 153 -0.31 8.44 6.26
C LEU A 153 -1.74 8.39 6.80
N GLY A 154 -2.74 8.21 5.92
CA GLY A 154 -4.15 8.23 6.31
C GLY A 154 -4.49 7.09 7.27
N PHE A 155 -4.10 5.85 6.95
CA PHE A 155 -4.33 4.73 7.85
C PHE A 155 -3.52 4.81 9.15
N SER A 156 -2.42 5.57 9.19
CA SER A 156 -1.72 5.86 10.46
C SER A 156 -2.57 6.69 11.42
N PHE A 157 -3.48 7.55 10.94
CA PHE A 157 -4.41 8.27 11.82
C PHE A 157 -5.45 7.35 12.47
N VAL A 158 -5.82 6.25 11.81
CA VAL A 158 -6.75 5.26 12.36
C VAL A 158 -6.00 4.28 13.28
N PHE A 159 -4.90 3.72 12.77
CA PHE A 159 -4.23 2.57 13.40
C PHE A 159 -3.11 2.96 14.36
N GLY A 160 -2.58 4.18 14.27
CA GLY A 160 -1.46 4.64 15.09
C GLY A 160 -1.75 4.67 16.59
N PHE A 161 -3.01 4.88 16.96
CA PHE A 161 -3.45 4.95 18.36
C PHE A 161 -3.93 3.61 18.92
N LYS A 162 -3.96 2.54 18.12
CA LYS A 162 -4.40 1.19 18.52
C LYS A 162 -5.76 1.14 19.20
N SER A 163 -6.65 2.03 18.81
CA SER A 163 -7.97 2.20 19.43
C SER A 163 -9.05 1.92 18.40
N HIS A 164 -9.80 0.82 18.58
CA HIS A 164 -10.96 0.51 17.75
C HIS A 164 -11.99 1.64 17.80
N SER A 165 -12.24 2.19 18.99
CA SER A 165 -13.20 3.27 19.19
C SER A 165 -12.87 4.53 18.39
N LEU A 166 -11.60 4.78 18.06
CA LEU A 166 -11.20 5.91 17.23
C LEU A 166 -11.69 5.74 15.78
N GLY A 167 -11.57 4.52 15.23
CA GLY A 167 -12.07 4.20 13.89
C GLY A 167 -13.58 4.32 13.78
N ASP A 168 -14.29 3.96 14.85
CA ASP A 168 -15.76 3.97 14.94
C ASP A 168 -16.36 5.36 15.21
N ILE A 169 -15.54 6.39 15.44
CA ILE A 169 -16.03 7.76 15.63
C ILE A 169 -16.79 8.19 14.38
N VAL A 170 -18.08 8.51 14.54
CA VAL A 170 -18.92 9.03 13.48
C VAL A 170 -18.54 10.47 13.17
N LEU A 171 -18.16 10.75 11.92
CA LEU A 171 -17.90 12.11 11.43
C LEU A 171 -19.15 12.75 10.83
N PHE A 172 -19.90 11.99 10.04
CA PHE A 172 -21.09 12.48 9.34
C PHE A 172 -22.18 11.41 9.31
N ASN A 173 -23.21 11.54 10.14
CA ASN A 173 -24.36 10.63 10.22
C ASN A 173 -23.98 9.14 10.36
N ASN A 174 -23.75 8.46 9.24
CA ASN A 174 -23.42 7.03 9.16
C ASN A 174 -21.99 6.77 8.64
N VAL A 175 -21.16 7.81 8.49
CA VAL A 175 -19.78 7.68 8.02
C VAL A 175 -18.85 7.75 9.23
N SER A 176 -18.19 6.63 9.53
CA SER A 176 -17.15 6.56 10.55
C SER A 176 -15.84 7.19 10.05
N LEU A 177 -14.93 7.51 10.97
CA LEU A 177 -13.59 7.97 10.66
C LEU A 177 -12.85 6.96 9.79
N TYR A 178 -13.00 5.67 10.10
CA TYR A 178 -12.45 4.58 9.29
C TYR A 178 -12.97 4.62 7.86
N ASP A 179 -14.29 4.72 7.68
CA ASP A 179 -14.91 4.74 6.35
C ASP A 179 -14.42 5.94 5.53
N PHE A 180 -14.39 7.12 6.14
CA PHE A 180 -13.96 8.35 5.49
C PHE A 180 -12.50 8.26 5.02
N ILE A 181 -11.59 7.88 5.93
CA ILE A 181 -10.16 7.75 5.62
C ILE A 181 -9.97 6.66 4.57
N SER A 182 -10.59 5.49 4.75
CA SER A 182 -10.46 4.36 3.82
C SER A 182 -10.88 4.75 2.41
N HIS A 183 -12.04 5.39 2.23
CA HIS A 183 -12.48 5.84 0.92
C HIS A 183 -11.51 6.85 0.30
N PHE A 184 -11.14 7.88 1.07
CA PHE A 184 -10.27 8.95 0.60
C PHE A 184 -8.91 8.44 0.13
N VAL A 185 -8.24 7.62 0.96
CA VAL A 185 -6.90 7.14 0.64
C VAL A 185 -6.91 6.10 -0.48
N ASN A 186 -7.89 5.19 -0.53
CA ASN A 186 -7.97 4.18 -1.58
C ASN A 186 -8.23 4.83 -2.95
N VAL A 187 -9.13 5.82 -3.03
CA VAL A 187 -9.39 6.55 -4.28
C VAL A 187 -8.11 7.17 -4.82
N ILE A 188 -7.35 7.88 -3.98
CA ILE A 188 -6.10 8.53 -4.40
C ILE A 188 -5.05 7.48 -4.78
N TYR A 189 -4.87 6.46 -3.95
CA TYR A 189 -3.90 5.38 -4.16
C TYR A 189 -4.07 4.68 -5.51
N TYR A 190 -5.28 4.17 -5.80
CA TYR A 190 -5.54 3.47 -7.06
C TYR A 190 -5.60 4.42 -8.26
N THR A 191 -6.00 5.69 -8.07
CA THR A 191 -5.89 6.71 -9.13
C THR A 191 -4.44 6.91 -9.55
N LEU A 192 -3.52 7.04 -8.60
CA LEU A 192 -2.09 7.22 -8.89
C LEU A 192 -1.50 5.99 -9.60
N LEU A 193 -1.90 4.78 -9.19
CA LEU A 193 -1.53 3.56 -9.91
C LEU A 193 -2.04 3.55 -11.36
N ASN A 194 -3.29 3.94 -11.59
CA ASN A 194 -3.87 4.05 -12.94
C ASN A 194 -3.11 5.07 -13.81
N ILE A 195 -2.77 6.24 -13.24
CA ILE A 195 -1.98 7.27 -13.93
C ILE A 195 -0.58 6.75 -14.26
N TYR A 196 0.08 6.04 -13.33
CA TYR A 196 1.38 5.42 -13.57
C TYR A 196 1.35 4.48 -14.79
N VAL A 197 0.40 3.55 -14.81
CA VAL A 197 0.22 2.58 -15.91
C VAL A 197 0.02 3.27 -17.24
N TYR A 198 -0.86 4.27 -17.27
CA TYR A 198 -1.14 5.04 -18.48
C TYR A 198 0.13 5.72 -19.02
N ARG A 199 0.90 6.39 -18.14
CA ARG A 199 2.15 7.07 -18.52
C ARG A 199 3.21 6.09 -18.98
N GLU A 200 3.38 4.96 -18.30
CA GLU A 200 4.39 3.96 -18.66
C GLU A 200 4.10 3.32 -20.03
N LYS A 201 2.83 2.98 -20.30
CA LYS A 201 2.42 2.47 -21.62
C LYS A 201 2.66 3.49 -22.72
N LYS A 202 2.31 4.76 -22.49
CA LYS A 202 2.53 5.83 -23.47
C LYS A 202 4.01 6.01 -23.80
N LEU A 203 4.88 5.92 -22.80
CA LEU A 203 6.34 6.01 -23.00
C LEU A 203 6.89 4.84 -23.82
N LYS A 204 6.44 3.61 -23.55
CA LYS A 204 6.87 2.44 -24.34
C LYS A 204 6.39 2.46 -25.79
N ASN A 205 5.21 3.02 -26.06
CA ASN A 205 4.70 3.12 -27.42
C ASN A 205 5.32 4.30 -28.21
N ALA A 206 6.00 5.22 -27.53
CA ALA A 206 6.67 6.37 -28.14
C ALA A 206 8.18 6.13 -28.35
N ALA A 207 8.72 5.02 -27.84
CA ALA A 207 10.10 4.57 -28.01
C ALA A 207 10.17 3.52 -29.12
#